data_AF-A0A1J5H7A7-F1
#
_entry.id   AF-A0A1J5H7A7-F1
#
_cell.length_a   1.000
_cell.length_b   1.000
_cell.length_c   1.000
_cell.angle_alpha   90.00
_cell.angle_beta   90.00
_cell.angle_gamma   90.00
#
_symmetry.space_group_name_H-M   'P 1'
#
loop_
_entity.id
_entity.type
_entity.pdbx_description
1 polymer ?
#
loop_
_entity_poly.entity_id
_entity_poly.type
_entity_poly.pdbx_seq_one_letter_code
_entity_poly.pdbx_strand_id
1 'polypeptide(L)'
;MVYLSNQTRVDLNDIRQGLLTWNKFELSEAFIIEYINNIIDVCYLLNNILYHFNTEYEYHKQFGSKVYKFRVNPKTTWYIIYDIDIHGNILVNKITSNHITY
;
A
#
# COMPACT_ATOMS: atom_id res chain seq x y z
N MET A 1 11.48 4.34 -12.01
CA MET A 1 10.45 3.32 -12.36
C MET A 1 9.90 2.70 -11.08
N VAL A 2 8.67 2.18 -11.05
CA VAL A 2 8.10 1.51 -9.85
C VAL A 2 8.00 0.01 -10.06
N TYR A 3 8.46 -0.74 -9.07
CA TYR A 3 8.37 -2.20 -9.00
C TYR A 3 7.60 -2.62 -7.75
N LEU A 4 6.84 -3.71 -7.86
CA LEU A 4 6.13 -4.31 -6.73
C LEU A 4 6.81 -5.60 -6.32
N SER A 5 7.22 -5.70 -5.06
CA SER A 5 7.77 -6.91 -4.47
C SER A 5 6.74 -8.05 -4.47
N ASN A 6 7.20 -9.29 -4.32
CA ASN A 6 6.30 -10.42 -4.11
C ASN A 6 5.44 -10.25 -2.85
N GLN A 7 6.01 -9.70 -1.79
CA GLN A 7 5.28 -9.42 -0.55
C GLN A 7 4.13 -8.44 -0.80
N THR A 8 4.35 -7.38 -1.59
CA THR A 8 3.30 -6.42 -1.96
C THR A 8 2.16 -7.09 -2.73
N ARG A 9 2.46 -8.07 -3.59
CA ARG A 9 1.43 -8.84 -4.30
C ARG A 9 0.59 -9.70 -3.34
N VAL A 10 1.24 -10.29 -2.34
CA VAL A 10 0.54 -11.02 -1.26
C VAL A 10 -0.34 -10.06 -0.47
N ASP A 11 0.16 -8.89 -0.08
CA ASP A 11 -0.61 -7.90 0.65
C ASP A 11 -1.87 -7.46 -0.13
N LEU A 12 -1.73 -7.19 -1.43
CA LEU A 12 -2.88 -6.84 -2.28
C LEU A 12 -3.91 -7.97 -2.36
N ASN A 13 -3.47 -9.22 -2.41
CA ASN A 13 -4.37 -10.37 -2.39
C ASN A 13 -5.06 -10.51 -1.02
N ASP A 14 -4.35 -10.31 0.09
CA ASP A 14 -4.92 -10.34 1.43
C ASP A 14 -5.98 -9.24 1.62
N ILE A 15 -5.72 -8.03 1.11
CA ILE A 15 -6.69 -6.93 1.08
C ILE A 15 -7.92 -7.34 0.28
N ARG A 16 -7.74 -7.90 -0.92
CA ARG A 16 -8.85 -8.39 -1.76
C ARG A 16 -9.67 -9.44 -1.03
N GLN A 17 -9.03 -10.42 -0.39
CA GLN A 17 -9.73 -11.48 0.35
C GLN A 17 -10.46 -10.93 1.57
N GLY A 18 -9.87 -9.98 2.29
CA GLY A 18 -10.53 -9.28 3.40
C GLY A 18 -11.79 -8.54 2.97
N LEU A 19 -11.78 -7.93 1.77
CA LEU A 19 -12.97 -7.28 1.21
C LEU A 19 -14.04 -8.28 0.74
N LEU A 20 -13.63 -9.40 0.12
CA LEU A 20 -14.55 -10.46 -0.32
C LEU A 20 -15.26 -11.14 0.85
N THR A 21 -14.57 -11.28 1.98
CA THR A 21 -15.08 -11.96 3.18
C THR A 21 -15.66 -10.98 4.21
N TRP A 22 -15.94 -9.74 3.80
CA TRP A 22 -16.38 -8.72 4.75
C TRP A 22 -17.83 -8.96 5.20
N ASN A 23 -17.98 -9.60 6.36
CA ASN A 23 -19.28 -9.99 6.95
C ASN A 23 -20.27 -8.86 7.28
N LYS A 24 -19.92 -7.57 7.08
CA LYS A 24 -20.83 -6.45 7.39
C LYS A 24 -21.75 -6.11 6.22
N PHE A 25 -21.24 -6.16 4.99
CA PHE A 25 -21.97 -5.92 3.76
C PHE A 25 -21.23 -6.61 2.62
N GLU A 26 -21.96 -7.31 1.77
CA GLU A 26 -21.40 -7.89 0.56
C GLU A 26 -21.01 -6.77 -0.41
N LEU A 27 -19.73 -6.71 -0.78
CA LEU A 27 -19.22 -5.77 -1.76
C LEU A 27 -19.29 -6.41 -3.14
N SER A 28 -19.66 -5.63 -4.15
CA SER A 28 -19.62 -6.13 -5.53
C SER A 28 -18.18 -6.41 -5.96
N GLU A 29 -17.98 -7.44 -6.79
CA GLU A 29 -16.65 -7.75 -7.32
C GLU A 29 -16.04 -6.57 -8.07
N ALA A 30 -16.86 -5.82 -8.82
CA ALA A 30 -16.44 -4.60 -9.51
C ALA A 30 -15.85 -3.55 -8.55
N PHE A 31 -16.50 -3.32 -7.40
CA PHE A 31 -15.98 -2.41 -6.38
C PHE A 31 -14.63 -2.88 -5.82
N ILE A 32 -14.49 -4.19 -5.55
CA ILE A 32 -13.26 -4.75 -4.99
C ILE A 32 -12.11 -4.60 -6.00
N ILE A 33 -12.36 -4.89 -7.28
CA ILE A 33 -11.37 -4.71 -8.35
C ILE A 33 -10.94 -3.24 -8.44
N GLU A 34 -11.90 -2.32 -8.46
CA GLU A 34 -11.64 -0.88 -8.49
C GLU A 34 -10.82 -0.44 -7.28
N TYR A 35 -11.14 -0.93 -6.09
CA TYR A 35 -10.42 -0.65 -4.86
C TYR A 35 -8.95 -1.06 -4.93
N ILE A 36 -8.68 -2.28 -5.42
CA ILE A 36 -7.32 -2.80 -5.57
C ILE A 36 -6.55 -2.03 -6.65
N ASN A 37 -7.19 -1.73 -7.78
CA ASN A 37 -6.59 -0.93 -8.86
C ASN A 37 -6.21 0.46 -8.36
N ASN A 38 -7.06 1.11 -7.57
CA ASN A 38 -6.75 2.42 -6.98
C ASN A 38 -5.49 2.37 -6.09
N ILE A 39 -5.29 1.31 -5.30
CA ILE A 39 -4.06 1.15 -4.50
C ILE A 39 -2.84 0.99 -5.40
N ILE A 40 -2.96 0.17 -6.46
CA ILE A 40 -1.89 -0.05 -7.43
C ILE A 40 -1.51 1.25 -8.16
N ASP A 41 -2.50 2.03 -8.57
CA ASP A 41 -2.29 3.33 -9.20
C ASP A 41 -1.54 4.28 -8.27
N VAL A 42 -1.89 4.32 -6.98
CA VAL A 42 -1.16 5.10 -5.98
C VAL A 42 0.31 4.64 -5.87
N CYS A 43 0.58 3.33 -5.93
CA CYS A 43 1.96 2.84 -5.98
C CYS A 43 2.71 3.39 -7.20
N TYR A 44 2.09 3.39 -8.38
CA TYR A 44 2.71 3.90 -9.60
C TYR A 44 2.91 5.43 -9.58
N LEU A 45 2.04 6.17 -8.87
CA LEU A 45 2.20 7.61 -8.67
C LEU A 45 3.45 7.97 -7.85
N LEU A 46 4.02 7.05 -7.08
CA LEU A 46 5.22 7.32 -6.26
C LEU A 46 6.42 7.77 -7.10
N ASN A 47 6.51 7.40 -8.38
CA ASN A 47 7.61 7.88 -9.24
C ASN A 47 7.49 9.36 -9.62
N ASN A 48 6.32 9.97 -9.39
CA ASN A 48 6.01 11.33 -9.81
C ASN A 48 5.86 12.31 -8.62
N ILE A 49 5.97 11.82 -7.38
CA ILE A 49 5.88 12.70 -6.20
C ILE A 49 7.23 13.36 -5.95
N LEU A 50 7.19 14.63 -5.53
CA LEU A 50 8.40 15.42 -5.26
C LEU A 50 9.03 15.14 -3.90
N TYR A 51 8.21 14.70 -2.94
CA TYR A 51 8.63 14.51 -1.55
C TYR A 51 8.28 13.12 -1.06
N HIS A 52 9.28 12.45 -0.50
CA HIS A 52 9.16 11.12 0.09
C HIS A 52 9.42 11.20 1.60
N PHE A 53 8.43 10.78 2.39
CA PHE A 53 8.56 10.74 3.85
C PHE A 53 9.30 9.48 4.31
N ASN A 54 10.07 9.61 5.39
CA ASN A 54 10.74 8.46 6.00
C ASN A 54 9.75 7.61 6.80
N THR A 55 10.03 6.31 6.93
CA THR A 55 9.31 5.44 7.86
C THR A 55 9.57 5.85 9.31
N GLU A 56 8.49 6.04 10.07
CA GLU A 56 8.54 6.48 11.47
C GLU A 56 8.42 5.29 12.43
N TYR A 57 7.48 4.38 12.17
CA TYR A 57 7.21 3.21 13.01
C TYR A 57 8.26 2.11 12.83
N GLU A 58 8.68 1.48 13.93
CA GLU A 58 9.66 0.37 13.93
C GLU A 58 9.18 -0.80 13.06
N TYR A 59 7.88 -1.12 13.11
CA TYR A 59 7.31 -2.14 12.23
C TYR A 59 7.51 -1.79 10.74
N HIS A 60 7.36 -0.51 10.36
CA HIS A 60 7.50 -0.10 8.96
C HIS A 60 8.95 -0.14 8.48
N LYS A 61 9.90 0.23 9.36
CA LYS A 61 11.34 0.26 9.02
C LYS A 61 11.88 -1.09 8.58
N GLN A 62 11.25 -2.19 8.99
CA GLN A 62 11.61 -3.55 8.56
C GLN A 62 11.34 -3.80 7.07
N PHE A 63 10.44 -3.02 6.45
CA PHE A 63 10.03 -3.20 5.07
C PHE A 63 10.57 -2.11 4.13
N GLY A 64 11.04 -0.98 4.66
CA GLY A 64 11.62 0.06 3.83
C GLY A 64 11.88 1.36 4.58
N SER A 65 12.66 2.21 3.95
CA SER A 65 13.09 3.51 4.47
C SER A 65 12.06 4.62 4.23
N LYS A 66 11.16 4.46 3.25
CA LYS A 66 10.17 5.46 2.87
C LYS A 66 8.74 4.97 3.05
N VAL A 67 7.84 5.91 3.28
CA VAL A 67 6.41 5.64 3.41
C VAL A 67 5.57 6.69 2.70
N TYR A 68 4.49 6.23 2.07
CA TYR A 68 3.43 7.07 1.56
C TYR A 68 2.13 6.70 2.29
N LYS A 69 1.46 7.72 2.83
CA LYS A 69 0.20 7.57 3.58
C LYS A 69 -0.96 7.86 2.62
N PHE A 70 -1.82 6.88 2.39
CA PHE A 70 -2.97 6.96 1.51
C PHE A 70 -4.26 6.76 2.31
N ARG A 71 -5.03 7.83 2.52
CA ARG A 71 -6.29 7.76 3.28
C ARG A 71 -7.46 7.48 2.34
N VAL A 72 -8.09 6.32 2.50
CA VAL A 72 -9.26 5.92 1.67
C VAL A 72 -10.55 6.42 2.28
N ASN A 73 -10.66 6.38 3.61
CA ASN A 73 -11.84 6.86 4.33
C ASN A 73 -11.41 7.37 5.72
N PRO A 74 -12.33 7.95 6.51
CA PRO A 74 -11.97 8.52 7.81
C PRO A 74 -11.32 7.53 8.79
N LYS A 75 -11.61 6.23 8.68
CA LYS A 75 -11.16 5.17 9.60
C LYS A 75 -9.98 4.36 9.06
N THR A 76 -9.79 4.32 7.74
CA THR A 76 -8.76 3.50 7.08
C THR A 76 -7.76 4.36 6.34
N THR A 77 -6.50 4.23 6.76
CA THR A 77 -5.32 4.77 6.08
C THR A 77 -4.39 3.61 5.76
N TRP A 78 -4.01 3.52 4.48
CA TRP A 78 -2.98 2.61 4.02
C TRP A 78 -1.61 3.27 4.06
N TYR A 79 -0.61 2.48 4.41
CA TYR A 79 0.80 2.82 4.36
C TYR A 79 1.43 1.98 3.27
N ILE A 80 1.97 2.65 2.26
CA ILE A 80 2.77 2.02 1.21
C ILE A 80 4.22 2.26 1.59
N ILE A 81 4.93 1.19 1.91
CA ILE A 81 6.31 1.22 2.39
C ILE A 81 7.22 0.73 1.27
N TYR A 82 8.27 1.49 1.00
CA TYR A 82 9.13 1.29 -0.17
C TYR A 82 10.54 1.80 0.08
N ASP A 83 11.44 1.40 -0.80
CA ASP A 83 12.79 1.93 -0.91
C ASP A 83 13.00 2.61 -2.26
N ILE A 84 13.97 3.53 -2.29
CA ILE A 84 14.42 4.22 -3.50
C ILE A 84 15.88 3.85 -3.72
N ASP A 85 16.20 3.30 -4.89
CA ASP A 85 17.58 2.99 -5.25
C ASP A 85 18.38 4.24 -5.69
N ILE A 86 19.67 4.05 -5.97
CA ILE A 86 20.56 5.13 -6.40
C ILE A 86 20.19 5.76 -7.75
N HIS A 87 19.33 5.10 -8.54
CA HIS A 87 18.85 5.57 -9.84
C HIS A 87 17.45 6.20 -9.74
N GLY A 88 16.88 6.31 -8.54
CA GLY A 88 15.52 6.81 -8.33
C GLY A 88 14.43 5.80 -8.67
N ASN A 89 14.75 4.51 -8.80
CA ASN A 89 13.73 3.47 -8.91
C ASN A 89 13.14 3.17 -7.54
N ILE A 90 11.83 2.92 -7.54
CA ILE A 90 11.04 2.67 -6.35
C ILE A 90 10.69 1.20 -6.31
N LEU A 91 11.03 0.53 -5.21
CA LEU A 91 10.57 -0.82 -4.93
C LEU A 91 9.56 -0.78 -3.78
N VAL A 92 8.30 -1.04 -4.08
CA VAL A 92 7.25 -1.18 -3.07
C VAL A 92 7.38 -2.55 -2.42
N ASN A 93 7.60 -2.53 -1.11
CA ASN A 93 7.93 -3.72 -0.33
C ASN A 93 6.76 -4.23 0.51
N LYS A 94 5.92 -3.31 1.03
CA LYS A 94 4.81 -3.64 1.92
C LYS A 94 3.64 -2.65 1.76
N ILE A 95 2.43 -3.17 1.82
CA ILE A 95 1.20 -2.39 1.97
C ILE A 95 0.50 -2.83 3.25
N THR A 96 0.21 -1.89 4.14
CA THR A 96 -0.36 -2.18 5.47
C THR A 96 -1.34 -1.10 5.92
N SER A 97 -2.33 -1.44 6.73
CA SER A 97 -3.31 -0.44 7.23
C SER A 97 -2.95 0.06 8.62
N ASN A 98 -3.50 1.21 8.99
CA ASN A 98 -3.43 1.78 10.34
C ASN A 98 -3.99 0.90 11.46
N HIS A 99 -4.65 -0.22 11.15
CA HIS A 99 -5.16 -1.17 12.15
C HIS A 99 -4.12 -2.20 12.60
N ILE A 100 -2.99 -2.28 11.89
CA ILE A 100 -1.90 -3.22 12.15
C ILE A 100 -0.55 -2.50 12.24
N THR A 101 -0.57 -1.17 12.31
CA THR A 101 0.60 -0.34 12.59
C THR A 101 0.79 -0.23 14.11
N TYR A 102 1.94 -0.65 14.62
CA TYR A 102 2.37 -0.50 16.02
C TYR A 102 3.86 -0.14 16.09
#